data_AF-M0CC46-F1
#
_entry.id   AF-M0CC46-F1
#
_cell.length_a   1.000
_cell.length_b   1.000
_cell.length_c   1.000
_cell.angle_alpha   90.00
_cell.angle_beta   90.00
_cell.angle_gamma   90.00
#
_symmetry.space_group_name_H-M   'P 1'
#
loop_
_entity.id
_entity.type
_entity.pdbx_description
1 polymer ?
#
loop_
_entity_poly.entity_id
_entity_poly.type
_entity_poly.pdbx_seq_one_letter_code
_entity_poly.pdbx_strand_id
1 'polypeptide(L)'
;MLVRTDLFDATLCDIRPYGATVADVQINERTAFWPADDEGWLPWRTHHRARCAYDPENARDTRTPDGHAHLPADSETDDQLLKAADTYRTLEAVARENSFPQLQSKMFVRRQDVQRRRYRVNEQYLEWAFAQVSRGLFKYGESLGRILAWSLVIIGSFASLYLGFGLIEVTGANAELSGLVDALYFSTLTFTTLGFGNFQPATTLGRGLVTLQAATGAIMIATVVFVLGRRAAR
;
A
#
# COMPACT_ATOMS: atom_id res chain seq x y z
N MET A 1 -23.85 4.47 -21.80
CA MET A 1 -22.84 5.47 -22.17
C MET A 1 -23.17 6.74 -21.41
N LEU A 2 -22.22 7.27 -20.63
CA LEU A 2 -22.35 8.51 -19.86
C LEU A 2 -21.32 9.49 -20.42
N VAL A 3 -21.77 10.50 -21.15
CA VAL A 3 -20.88 11.48 -21.77
C VAL A 3 -21.44 12.87 -21.53
N ARG A 4 -20.62 13.79 -20.99
CA ARG A 4 -21.02 15.18 -20.71
C ARG A 4 -22.30 15.25 -19.88
N THR A 5 -22.29 14.55 -18.75
CA THR A 5 -23.46 14.38 -17.89
C THR A 5 -23.15 14.82 -16.48
N ASP A 6 -24.05 15.62 -15.90
CA ASP A 6 -23.98 16.06 -14.52
C ASP A 6 -24.73 15.05 -13.64
N LEU A 7 -24.02 14.45 -12.68
CA LEU A 7 -24.52 13.45 -11.74
C LEU A 7 -24.48 13.98 -10.30
N PHE A 8 -24.79 15.26 -10.12
CA PHE A 8 -24.88 15.89 -8.80
C PHE A 8 -25.96 15.24 -7.96
N ASP A 9 -25.63 14.93 -6.70
CA ASP A 9 -26.53 14.26 -5.75
C ASP A 9 -27.04 12.89 -6.23
N ALA A 10 -26.46 12.34 -7.30
CA ALA A 10 -26.89 11.06 -7.86
C ALA A 10 -26.49 9.90 -6.96
N THR A 11 -27.37 8.92 -6.83
CA THR A 11 -27.09 7.66 -6.14
C THR A 11 -26.70 6.61 -7.19
N LEU A 12 -25.41 6.35 -7.29
CA LEU A 12 -24.78 5.37 -8.18
C LEU A 12 -24.47 4.05 -7.45
N CYS A 13 -25.32 3.68 -6.48
CA CYS A 13 -25.20 2.42 -5.77
C CYS A 13 -25.53 1.26 -6.72
N ASP A 14 -24.70 0.22 -6.72
CA ASP A 14 -24.89 -1.00 -7.54
C ASP A 14 -24.84 -0.80 -9.06
N ILE A 15 -24.26 0.31 -9.55
CA ILE A 15 -24.03 0.46 -10.98
C ILE A 15 -23.05 -0.61 -11.50
N ARG A 16 -23.33 -1.09 -12.71
CA ARG A 16 -22.53 -2.09 -13.43
C ARG A 16 -21.93 -1.48 -14.70
N PRO A 17 -20.96 -0.54 -14.58
CA PRO A 17 -20.48 0.26 -15.70
C PRO A 17 -19.43 -0.45 -16.55
N TYR A 18 -19.16 -1.75 -16.36
CA TYR A 18 -18.12 -2.44 -17.10
C TYR A 18 -18.40 -2.38 -18.61
N GLY A 19 -17.41 -1.91 -19.37
CA GLY A 19 -17.54 -1.69 -20.82
C GLY A 19 -18.35 -0.45 -21.21
N ALA A 20 -18.86 0.34 -20.26
CA ALA A 20 -19.51 1.61 -20.55
C ALA A 20 -18.48 2.72 -20.75
N THR A 21 -18.64 3.52 -21.81
CA THR A 21 -17.90 4.78 -21.96
C THR A 21 -18.40 5.80 -20.94
N VAL A 22 -17.49 6.29 -20.10
CA VAL A 22 -17.70 7.37 -19.12
C VAL A 22 -16.70 8.47 -19.44
N ALA A 23 -17.17 9.65 -19.85
CA ALA A 23 -16.33 10.78 -20.23
C ALA A 23 -16.99 12.12 -19.89
N ASP A 24 -16.23 13.12 -19.46
CA ASP A 24 -16.72 14.46 -19.10
C ASP A 24 -17.89 14.41 -18.09
N VAL A 25 -17.82 13.55 -17.08
CA VAL A 25 -18.90 13.39 -16.08
C VAL A 25 -18.61 14.27 -14.88
N GLN A 26 -19.56 15.13 -14.50
CA GLN A 26 -19.45 15.96 -13.30
C GLN A 26 -20.14 15.30 -12.11
N ILE A 27 -19.47 15.28 -10.96
CA ILE A 27 -19.99 14.72 -9.69
C ILE A 27 -19.78 15.74 -8.56
N ASN A 28 -20.53 15.61 -7.47
CA ASN A 28 -20.35 16.42 -6.26
C ASN A 28 -20.10 15.53 -5.03
N GLU A 29 -19.85 16.14 -3.86
CA GLU A 29 -19.60 15.41 -2.61
C GLU A 29 -20.78 14.55 -2.14
N ARG A 30 -21.98 14.87 -2.61
CA ARG A 30 -23.23 14.16 -2.29
C ARG A 30 -23.53 13.02 -3.27
N THR A 31 -22.79 12.90 -4.37
CA THR A 31 -22.89 11.77 -5.29
C THR A 31 -22.44 10.50 -4.56
N ALA A 32 -23.39 9.62 -4.26
CA ALA A 32 -23.14 8.41 -3.50
C ALA A 32 -22.84 7.24 -4.46
N PHE A 33 -21.61 6.71 -4.42
CA PHE A 33 -21.21 5.54 -5.23
C PHE A 33 -21.55 4.20 -4.58
N TRP A 34 -22.00 4.24 -3.34
CA TRP A 34 -22.24 3.08 -2.50
C TRP A 34 -23.25 3.50 -1.42
N PRO A 35 -24.03 2.55 -0.88
CA PRO A 35 -24.95 2.85 0.21
C PRO A 35 -24.18 3.56 1.30
N ALA A 36 -24.79 4.58 1.92
CA ALA A 36 -24.24 5.17 3.13
C ALA A 36 -23.93 4.02 4.09
N ASP A 37 -22.70 3.98 4.62
CA ASP A 37 -22.30 2.94 5.55
C ASP A 37 -23.36 2.92 6.67
N ASP A 38 -24.04 1.80 6.87
CA ASP A 38 -24.80 1.59 8.10
C ASP A 38 -23.75 1.65 9.22
N GLU A 39 -23.70 2.77 9.94
CA GLU A 39 -22.97 2.89 11.19
C GLU A 39 -23.58 1.87 12.15
N GLY A 40 -23.08 0.64 12.08
CA GLY A 40 -23.37 -0.35 13.09
C GLY A 40 -23.03 0.27 14.44
N TRP A 41 -23.97 0.20 15.39
CA TRP A 41 -23.88 0.79 16.72
C TRP A 41 -22.63 0.36 17.54
N LEU A 42 -21.85 -0.61 17.04
CA LEU A 42 -20.65 -1.16 17.68
C LEU A 42 -19.37 -0.66 16.99
N PRO A 43 -18.44 0.01 17.71
CA PRO A 43 -17.28 0.68 17.15
C PRO A 43 -16.22 -0.24 16.49
N TRP A 44 -16.30 -1.56 16.69
CA TRP A 44 -15.40 -2.56 16.06
C TRP A 44 -16.05 -3.32 14.91
N ARG A 45 -17.32 -3.02 14.59
CA ARG A 45 -18.12 -3.73 13.58
C ARG A 45 -18.49 -2.81 12.43
N THR A 46 -17.55 -2.00 11.96
CA THR A 46 -17.70 -1.28 10.69
C THR A 46 -17.61 -2.27 9.54
N HIS A 47 -18.75 -2.68 9.00
CA HIS A 47 -18.78 -3.40 7.73
C HIS A 47 -18.29 -2.47 6.63
N HIS A 48 -16.99 -2.49 6.36
CA HIS A 48 -16.38 -1.88 5.18
C HIS A 48 -16.86 -2.58 3.91
N ARG A 49 -18.10 -2.35 3.48
CA ARG A 49 -18.75 -3.10 2.38
C ARG A 49 -19.20 -2.25 1.20
N ALA A 50 -18.89 -0.97 1.20
CA ALA A 50 -19.17 -0.08 0.07
C ALA A 50 -18.28 -0.36 -1.18
N ARG A 51 -18.24 -1.57 -1.76
CA ARG A 51 -17.41 -1.97 -2.92
C ARG A 51 -18.20 -1.93 -4.24
N CYS A 52 -17.51 -1.99 -5.40
CA CYS A 52 -18.22 -2.03 -6.68
C CYS A 52 -18.98 -3.35 -6.87
N ALA A 53 -20.03 -3.34 -7.69
CA ALA A 53 -20.90 -4.50 -7.93
C ALA A 53 -20.14 -5.77 -8.36
N TYR A 54 -19.04 -5.61 -9.09
CA TYR A 54 -18.21 -6.71 -9.58
C TYR A 54 -17.17 -7.22 -8.57
N ASP A 55 -16.98 -6.55 -7.43
CA ASP A 55 -16.01 -6.99 -6.43
C ASP A 55 -16.50 -8.30 -5.77
N PRO A 56 -15.71 -9.38 -5.77
CA PRO A 56 -16.12 -10.65 -5.17
C PRO A 56 -16.47 -10.53 -3.69
N GLU A 57 -15.96 -9.52 -2.97
CA GLU A 57 -16.37 -9.24 -1.59
C GLU A 57 -17.76 -8.64 -1.46
N ASN A 58 -18.27 -7.98 -2.50
CA ASN A 58 -19.65 -7.54 -2.56
C ASN A 58 -20.59 -8.71 -2.86
N ALA A 59 -20.19 -9.59 -3.79
CA ALA A 59 -20.92 -10.81 -4.14
C ALA A 59 -20.93 -11.87 -3.02
N ARG A 60 -20.02 -11.80 -2.05
CA ARG A 60 -20.03 -12.67 -0.86
C ARG A 60 -21.22 -12.44 0.08
N ASP A 61 -21.98 -11.36 -0.10
CA ASP A 61 -23.21 -11.09 0.68
C ASP A 61 -24.49 -11.55 -0.03
N THR A 62 -24.43 -11.88 -1.32
CA THR A 62 -25.52 -12.61 -2.01
C THR A 62 -25.40 -14.09 -1.68
N ARG A 63 -25.84 -14.44 -0.47
CA ARG A 63 -26.13 -15.82 -0.09
C ARG A 63 -27.21 -16.32 -1.07
N THR A 64 -26.86 -17.25 -1.95
CA THR A 64 -27.86 -18.01 -2.71
C THR A 64 -28.87 -18.58 -1.71
N PRO A 65 -30.20 -18.51 -1.96
CA PRO A 65 -31.21 -19.09 -1.08
C PRO A 65 -30.95 -20.58 -0.78
N ASP A 66 -30.25 -21.26 -1.68
CA ASP A 66 -30.00 -22.70 -1.64
C ASP A 66 -28.79 -23.15 -0.80
N GLY A 67 -28.10 -22.25 -0.09
CA GLY A 67 -27.08 -22.62 0.92
C GLY A 67 -25.80 -23.30 0.39
N HIS A 68 -25.73 -23.62 -0.90
CA HIS A 68 -24.53 -24.16 -1.54
C HIS A 68 -23.65 -23.02 -2.05
N ALA A 69 -22.45 -22.92 -1.48
CA ALA A 69 -21.39 -22.06 -2.01
C ALA A 69 -20.92 -22.62 -3.35
N HIS A 70 -21.43 -22.09 -4.46
CA HIS A 70 -20.79 -22.29 -5.76
C HIS A 70 -19.40 -21.66 -5.67
N LEU A 71 -18.36 -22.50 -5.69
CA LEU A 71 -16.99 -22.06 -5.92
C LEU A 71 -16.90 -21.75 -7.43
N PRO A 72 -16.85 -20.47 -7.84
CA PRO A 72 -16.71 -20.12 -9.25
C PRO A 72 -15.42 -20.73 -9.80
N ALA A 73 -15.42 -21.11 -11.08
CA ALA A 73 -14.21 -21.55 -11.76
C ALA A 73 -13.16 -20.41 -11.75
N ASP A 74 -11.86 -20.76 -11.81
CA ASP A 74 -10.78 -19.76 -11.79
C ASP A 74 -10.90 -18.75 -12.94
N SER A 75 -11.37 -19.18 -14.12
CA SER A 75 -11.64 -18.31 -15.27
C SER A 75 -12.79 -17.31 -15.03
N GLU A 76 -13.86 -17.75 -14.36
CA GLU A 76 -14.98 -16.88 -13.98
C GLU A 76 -14.56 -15.87 -12.90
N THR A 77 -13.69 -16.30 -11.99
CA THR A 77 -13.11 -15.42 -10.97
C THR A 77 -12.17 -14.38 -11.58
N ASP A 78 -11.31 -14.75 -12.55
CA ASP A 78 -10.45 -13.78 -13.25
C ASP A 78 -11.28 -12.73 -14.00
N ASP A 79 -12.34 -13.15 -14.69
CA ASP A 79 -13.25 -12.24 -15.42
C ASP A 79 -13.96 -11.26 -14.46
N GLN A 80 -14.48 -11.74 -13.32
CA GLN A 80 -15.07 -10.88 -12.29
C GLN A 80 -14.06 -9.87 -11.72
N LEU A 81 -12.83 -10.32 -11.41
CA LEU A 81 -11.75 -9.46 -10.92
C LEU A 81 -11.34 -8.42 -11.97
N LEU A 82 -11.32 -8.79 -13.25
CA LEU A 82 -11.03 -7.87 -14.35
C LEU A 82 -12.11 -6.77 -14.46
N LYS A 83 -13.39 -7.15 -14.37
CA LYS A 83 -14.53 -6.21 -14.36
C LYS A 83 -14.47 -5.24 -13.19
N ALA A 84 -14.13 -5.75 -12.00
CA ALA A 84 -13.96 -4.93 -10.80
C ALA A 84 -12.78 -3.95 -10.93
N ALA A 85 -11.63 -4.41 -11.44
CA ALA A 85 -10.45 -3.57 -11.63
C ALA A 85 -10.71 -2.43 -12.64
N ASP A 86 -11.41 -2.73 -13.74
CA ASP A 86 -11.83 -1.74 -14.72
C ASP A 86 -12.78 -0.70 -14.11
N THR A 87 -13.78 -1.15 -13.36
CA THR A 87 -14.74 -0.26 -12.69
C THR A 87 -14.03 0.71 -11.73
N TYR A 88 -13.11 0.22 -10.91
CA TYR A 88 -12.33 1.09 -10.01
C TYR A 88 -11.42 2.06 -10.76
N ARG A 89 -10.87 1.65 -11.92
CA ARG A 89 -10.10 2.55 -12.79
C ARG A 89 -10.96 3.68 -13.34
N THR A 90 -12.16 3.38 -13.82
CA THR A 90 -13.10 4.39 -14.33
C THR A 90 -13.53 5.36 -13.23
N LEU A 91 -13.87 4.84 -12.04
CA LEU A 91 -14.21 5.69 -10.90
C LEU A 91 -13.03 6.55 -10.42
N GLU A 92 -11.79 6.04 -10.48
CA GLU A 92 -10.59 6.82 -10.21
C GLU A 92 -10.43 7.98 -11.20
N ALA A 93 -10.70 7.75 -12.49
CA ALA A 93 -10.63 8.78 -13.52
C ALA A 93 -11.68 9.89 -13.29
N VAL A 94 -12.93 9.52 -13.03
CA VAL A 94 -14.00 10.49 -12.71
C VAL A 94 -13.65 11.28 -11.45
N ALA A 95 -13.16 10.63 -10.39
CA ALA A 95 -12.74 11.32 -9.17
C ALA A 95 -11.58 12.31 -9.40
N ARG A 96 -10.66 11.97 -10.32
CA ARG A 96 -9.55 12.83 -10.70
C ARG A 96 -10.02 14.05 -11.50
N GLU A 97 -10.88 13.84 -12.49
CA GLU A 97 -11.47 14.92 -13.31
C GLU A 97 -12.25 15.92 -12.45
N ASN A 98 -12.90 15.43 -11.39
CA ASN A 98 -13.68 16.25 -10.47
C ASN A 98 -12.90 16.72 -9.23
N SER A 99 -11.58 16.50 -9.17
CA SER A 99 -10.72 16.96 -8.07
C SER A 99 -11.14 16.46 -6.68
N PHE A 100 -11.59 15.19 -6.58
CA PHE A 100 -11.92 14.51 -5.32
C PHE A 100 -10.78 13.57 -4.86
N PRO A 101 -9.75 14.06 -4.14
CA PRO A 101 -8.53 13.29 -3.84
C PRO A 101 -8.78 12.10 -2.91
N GLN A 102 -9.72 12.21 -1.97
CA GLN A 102 -10.05 11.11 -1.04
C GLN A 102 -10.71 9.94 -1.78
N LEU A 103 -11.67 10.24 -2.67
CA LEU A 103 -12.34 9.25 -3.49
C LEU A 103 -11.35 8.60 -4.47
N GLN A 104 -10.50 9.39 -5.11
CA GLN A 104 -9.45 8.91 -6.00
C GLN A 104 -8.52 7.91 -5.29
N SER A 105 -8.02 8.27 -4.09
CA SER A 105 -7.18 7.38 -3.27
C SER A 105 -7.90 6.09 -2.90
N LYS A 106 -9.17 6.17 -2.48
CA LYS A 106 -9.99 4.99 -2.13
C LYS A 106 -10.16 4.05 -3.34
N MET A 107 -10.44 4.58 -4.53
CA MET A 107 -10.58 3.78 -5.76
C MET A 107 -9.27 3.17 -6.23
N PHE A 108 -8.17 3.93 -6.12
CA PHE A 108 -6.83 3.45 -6.44
C PHE A 108 -6.43 2.24 -5.58
N VAL A 109 -6.61 2.33 -4.25
CA VAL A 109 -6.29 1.24 -3.31
C VAL A 109 -7.12 0.00 -3.62
N ARG A 110 -8.42 0.18 -3.87
CA ARG A 110 -9.33 -0.94 -4.21
C ARG A 110 -8.96 -1.62 -5.51
N ARG A 111 -8.59 -0.86 -6.55
CA ARG A 111 -8.08 -1.43 -7.80
C ARG A 111 -6.86 -2.31 -7.54
N GLN A 112 -5.91 -1.85 -6.73
CA GLN A 112 -4.71 -2.63 -6.41
C GLN A 112 -5.01 -3.88 -5.58
N ASP A 113 -5.98 -3.82 -4.66
CA ASP A 113 -6.42 -4.99 -3.89
C ASP A 113 -7.06 -6.06 -4.79
N VAL A 114 -7.87 -5.67 -5.78
CA VAL A 114 -8.45 -6.57 -6.78
C VAL A 114 -7.37 -7.17 -7.68
N GLN A 115 -6.46 -6.34 -8.20
CA GLN A 115 -5.39 -6.79 -9.08
C GLN A 115 -4.43 -7.75 -8.38
N ARG A 116 -4.18 -7.54 -7.08
CA ARG A 116 -3.43 -8.49 -6.24
C ARG A 116 -4.09 -9.87 -6.17
N ARG A 117 -5.42 -9.95 -6.05
CA ARG A 117 -6.13 -11.23 -6.05
C ARG A 117 -6.01 -11.93 -7.39
N ARG A 118 -6.04 -11.13 -8.46
CA ARG A 118 -5.85 -11.60 -9.82
C ARG A 118 -4.50 -12.29 -10.04
N TYR A 119 -3.41 -11.74 -9.48
CA TYR A 119 -2.10 -12.39 -9.52
C TYR A 119 -2.09 -13.78 -8.85
N ARG A 120 -2.88 -13.98 -7.80
CA ARG A 120 -3.00 -15.29 -7.13
C ARG A 120 -3.79 -16.30 -7.98
N VAL A 121 -4.86 -15.85 -8.64
CA VAL A 121 -5.69 -16.69 -9.52
C VAL A 121 -4.90 -17.12 -10.77
N ASN A 122 -4.08 -16.21 -11.32
CA ASN A 122 -3.26 -16.48 -12.51
C ASN A 122 -1.91 -17.15 -12.21
N GLU A 123 -1.72 -17.70 -10.99
CA GLU A 123 -0.48 -18.36 -10.55
C GLU A 123 0.82 -17.52 -10.68
N GLN A 124 0.69 -16.19 -10.67
CA GLN A 124 1.78 -15.22 -10.77
C GLN A 124 2.34 -14.88 -9.39
N TYR A 125 3.11 -15.82 -8.83
CA TYR A 125 3.59 -15.75 -7.44
C TYR A 125 4.61 -14.62 -7.17
N LEU A 126 5.46 -14.28 -8.15
CA LEU A 126 6.47 -13.22 -7.99
C LEU A 126 5.82 -11.84 -7.90
N GLU A 127 4.87 -11.57 -8.78
CA GLU A 127 4.08 -10.35 -8.83
C GLU A 127 3.21 -10.22 -7.58
N TRP A 128 2.63 -11.34 -7.13
CA TRP A 128 1.88 -11.38 -5.86
C TRP A 128 2.77 -11.08 -4.65
N ALA A 129 3.99 -11.64 -4.59
CA ALA A 129 4.94 -11.41 -3.51
C ALA A 129 5.42 -9.95 -3.49
N PHE A 130 5.74 -9.38 -4.66
CA PHE A 130 6.08 -7.97 -4.78
C PHE A 130 4.91 -7.05 -4.38
N ALA A 131 3.69 -7.39 -4.78
CA ALA A 131 2.47 -6.69 -4.35
C ALA A 131 2.23 -6.80 -2.81
N GLN A 132 2.70 -7.89 -2.20
CA GLN A 132 2.63 -8.13 -0.75
C GLN A 132 3.59 -7.24 0.02
N VAL A 133 4.85 -7.27 -0.41
CA VAL A 133 5.95 -6.47 0.13
C VAL A 133 5.60 -4.99 -0.01
N SER A 134 5.11 -4.56 -1.18
CA SER A 134 4.71 -3.16 -1.41
C SER A 134 3.50 -2.71 -0.58
N ARG A 135 2.56 -3.60 -0.27
CA ARG A 135 1.45 -3.28 0.65
C ARG A 135 1.93 -3.16 2.10
N GLY A 136 2.79 -4.08 2.55
CA GLY A 136 3.32 -4.12 3.91
C GLY A 136 4.24 -2.94 4.22
N LEU A 137 5.22 -2.69 3.35
CA LEU A 137 6.22 -1.63 3.53
C LEU A 137 5.68 -0.24 3.16
N PHE A 138 4.81 -0.14 2.15
CA PHE A 138 4.52 1.15 1.52
C PHE A 138 3.04 1.54 1.46
N LYS A 139 2.07 0.66 1.76
CA LYS A 139 0.64 0.85 1.42
C LYS A 139 0.52 1.47 0.01
N TYR A 140 1.24 0.89 -0.96
CA TYR A 140 1.30 1.36 -2.34
C TYR A 140 1.80 2.82 -2.54
N GLY A 141 2.61 3.30 -1.61
CA GLY A 141 3.21 4.64 -1.61
C GLY A 141 2.22 5.75 -1.21
N GLU A 142 1.08 5.41 -0.62
CA GLU A 142 0.07 6.39 -0.22
C GLU A 142 0.38 7.03 1.14
N SER A 143 1.06 6.31 2.04
CA SER A 143 1.34 6.77 3.40
C SER A 143 2.83 6.93 3.66
N LEU A 144 3.35 8.16 3.49
CA LEU A 144 4.73 8.52 3.82
C LEU A 144 5.11 8.13 5.26
N GLY A 145 4.17 8.29 6.21
CA GLY A 145 4.40 7.94 7.61
C GLY A 145 4.72 6.47 7.86
N ARG A 146 4.17 5.52 7.06
CA ARG A 146 4.51 4.10 7.20
C ARG A 146 5.93 3.80 6.74
N ILE A 147 6.43 4.52 5.74
CA ILE A 147 7.79 4.38 5.23
C ILE A 147 8.80 4.83 6.29
N LEU A 148 8.52 5.98 6.93
CA LEU A 148 9.33 6.48 8.04
C LEU A 148 9.29 5.54 9.24
N ALA A 149 8.13 4.97 9.58
CA ALA A 149 8.00 3.99 10.65
C ALA A 149 8.82 2.72 10.38
N TRP A 150 8.74 2.15 9.17
CA TRP A 150 9.58 1.01 8.78
C TRP A 150 11.07 1.34 8.78
N SER A 151 11.45 2.55 8.37
CA SER A 151 12.84 3.01 8.43
C SER A 151 13.35 3.04 9.88
N LEU A 152 12.55 3.57 10.81
CA LEU A 152 12.85 3.55 12.26
C LEU A 152 12.98 2.12 12.81
N VAL A 153 12.09 1.21 12.41
CA VAL A 153 12.16 -0.21 12.81
C VAL A 153 13.44 -0.87 12.29
N ILE A 154 13.82 -0.61 11.04
CA ILE A 154 15.07 -1.12 10.45
C ILE A 154 16.29 -0.53 11.18
N ILE A 155 16.32 0.78 11.42
CA ILE A 155 17.41 1.43 12.17
C ILE A 155 17.53 0.82 13.58
N GLY A 156 16.42 0.67 14.28
CA GLY A 156 16.39 0.08 15.63
C GLY A 156 16.81 -1.40 15.64
N SER A 157 16.40 -2.19 14.64
CA SER A 157 16.77 -3.61 14.56
C SER A 157 18.26 -3.80 14.29
N PHE A 158 18.84 -3.04 13.34
CA PHE A 158 20.29 -3.07 13.09
C PHE A 158 21.09 -2.54 14.28
N ALA A 159 20.63 -1.47 14.94
CA ALA A 159 21.27 -0.97 16.17
C ALA A 159 21.30 -2.05 17.27
N SER A 160 20.20 -2.78 17.44
CA SER A 160 20.10 -3.89 18.39
C SER A 160 21.05 -5.05 18.03
N LEU A 161 21.19 -5.37 16.73
CA LEU A 161 22.15 -6.38 16.26
C LEU A 161 23.61 -5.94 16.51
N TYR A 162 23.95 -4.69 16.20
CA TYR A 162 25.31 -4.20 16.41
C TYR A 162 25.72 -4.20 17.88
N LEU A 163 24.80 -3.82 18.76
CA LEU A 163 25.00 -3.83 20.20
C LEU A 163 25.05 -5.26 20.75
N GLY A 164 24.14 -6.13 20.33
CA GLY A 164 24.04 -7.50 20.85
C GLY A 164 25.21 -8.40 20.47
N PHE A 165 25.85 -8.16 19.32
CA PHE A 165 26.97 -8.96 18.84
C PHE A 165 28.34 -8.27 18.96
N GLY A 166 28.41 -7.02 19.46
CA GLY A 166 29.67 -6.28 19.60
C GLY A 166 30.39 -6.06 18.27
N LEU A 167 29.66 -5.71 17.21
CA LEU A 167 30.17 -5.75 15.83
C LEU A 167 30.99 -4.54 15.39
N ILE A 168 31.08 -3.51 16.23
CA ILE A 168 31.62 -2.20 15.87
C ILE A 168 32.54 -1.69 16.97
N GLU A 169 33.68 -1.16 16.54
CA GLU A 169 34.66 -0.49 17.39
C GLU A 169 34.61 1.03 17.17
N VAL A 170 34.81 1.78 18.27
CA VAL A 170 34.96 3.23 18.23
C VAL A 170 36.43 3.57 18.02
N THR A 171 36.71 4.39 17.01
CA THR A 171 38.09 4.76 16.68
C THR A 171 38.62 5.77 17.73
N GLY A 172 39.75 5.46 18.38
CA GLY A 172 40.45 6.40 19.29
C GLY A 172 40.37 6.06 20.79
N ALA A 173 39.57 5.08 21.18
CA ALA A 173 39.63 4.43 22.47
C ALA A 173 39.43 2.94 22.24
N ASN A 174 40.08 2.05 23.00
CA ASN A 174 39.75 0.62 23.02
C ASN A 174 38.38 0.40 23.71
N ALA A 175 37.36 1.14 23.27
CA ALA A 175 36.04 1.18 23.82
C ALA A 175 35.09 0.57 22.79
N GLU A 176 34.46 -0.53 23.20
CA GLU A 176 33.28 -1.06 22.54
C GLU A 176 32.16 -0.03 22.57
N LEU A 177 31.15 -0.18 21.70
CA LEU A 177 29.93 0.59 21.82
C LEU A 177 29.33 0.40 23.22
N SER A 178 29.39 1.44 24.03
CA SER A 178 29.04 1.38 25.46
C SER A 178 27.56 1.68 25.72
N GLY A 179 26.80 2.11 24.71
CA GLY A 179 25.39 2.45 24.88
C GLY A 179 24.51 2.29 23.63
N LEU A 180 23.21 2.11 23.88
CA LEU A 180 22.15 2.07 22.87
C LEU A 180 22.12 3.32 21.99
N VAL A 181 22.49 4.48 22.55
CA VAL A 181 22.52 5.77 21.84
C VAL A 181 23.56 5.75 20.73
N ASP A 182 24.77 5.24 20.99
CA ASP A 182 25.83 5.16 19.98
C ASP A 182 25.47 4.15 18.89
N ALA A 183 24.77 3.06 19.25
CA ALA A 183 24.35 2.04 18.30
C ALA A 183 23.27 2.57 17.36
N LEU A 184 22.31 3.32 17.91
CA LEU A 184 21.30 4.03 17.14
C LEU A 184 21.92 5.13 16.27
N TYR A 185 22.89 5.87 16.80
CA TYR A 185 23.61 6.90 16.05
C TYR A 185 24.33 6.28 14.84
N PHE A 186 25.14 5.25 15.04
CA PHE A 186 25.81 4.54 13.95
C PHE A 186 24.83 3.96 12.94
N SER A 187 23.81 3.24 13.42
CA SER A 187 22.79 2.62 12.58
C SER A 187 22.07 3.67 11.71
N THR A 188 21.75 4.84 12.29
CA THR A 188 21.15 5.95 11.54
C THR A 188 22.09 6.47 10.47
N LEU A 189 23.36 6.71 10.79
CA LEU A 189 24.35 7.20 9.83
C LEU A 189 24.61 6.26 8.66
N THR A 190 24.69 4.96 8.96
CA THR A 190 24.86 3.92 7.95
C THR A 190 23.61 3.82 7.08
N PHE A 191 22.42 3.87 7.68
CA PHE A 191 21.15 3.88 6.94
C PHE A 191 21.01 5.11 6.03
N THR A 192 21.44 6.29 6.48
CA THR A 192 21.44 7.51 5.65
C THR A 192 22.65 7.61 4.74
N THR A 193 23.55 6.62 4.74
CA THR A 193 24.79 6.60 3.94
C THR A 193 25.74 7.78 4.20
N LEU A 194 25.67 8.42 5.38
CA LEU A 194 26.50 9.59 5.72
C LEU A 194 27.93 9.19 6.12
N GLY A 195 28.09 8.11 6.89
CA GLY A 195 29.38 7.50 7.25
C GLY A 195 30.45 8.46 7.79
N PHE A 196 30.42 8.82 9.08
CA PHE A 196 31.39 9.75 9.68
C PHE A 196 32.76 9.15 10.06
N GLY A 197 33.05 7.89 9.71
CA GLY A 197 34.38 7.27 9.90
C GLY A 197 34.82 6.96 11.34
N ASN A 198 34.13 7.52 12.34
CA ASN A 198 34.44 7.32 13.77
C ASN A 198 34.10 5.92 14.29
N PHE A 199 33.24 5.20 13.57
CA PHE A 199 32.79 3.85 13.90
C PHE A 199 33.19 2.91 12.77
N GLN A 200 33.83 1.81 13.11
CA GLN A 200 34.29 0.83 12.12
C GLN A 200 33.83 -0.57 12.48
N PRO A 201 33.39 -1.37 11.49
CA PRO A 201 33.04 -2.76 11.74
C PRO A 201 34.30 -3.55 12.09
N ALA A 202 34.33 -4.10 13.31
CA ALA A 202 35.43 -4.89 13.84
C ALA A 202 35.55 -6.26 13.15
N THR A 203 34.42 -6.81 12.71
CA THR A 203 34.33 -8.17 12.17
C THR A 203 33.90 -8.21 10.70
N THR A 204 34.24 -9.30 10.01
CA THR A 204 33.78 -9.58 8.63
C THR A 204 32.25 -9.63 8.54
N LEU A 205 31.58 -10.14 9.57
CA LEU A 205 30.13 -10.14 9.67
C LEU A 205 29.57 -8.71 9.82
N GLY A 206 30.21 -7.87 10.64
CA GLY A 206 29.86 -6.46 10.78
C GLY A 206 29.94 -5.71 9.46
N ARG A 207 30.98 -5.96 8.66
CA ARG A 207 31.11 -5.38 7.31
C ARG A 207 29.94 -5.76 6.41
N GLY A 208 29.55 -7.03 6.41
CA GLY A 208 28.40 -7.51 5.63
C GLY A 208 27.06 -6.90 6.06
N LEU A 209 26.85 -6.71 7.37
CA LEU A 209 25.63 -6.07 7.86
C LEU A 209 25.57 -4.58 7.54
N VAL A 210 26.70 -3.88 7.64
CA VAL A 210 26.81 -2.46 7.28
C VAL A 210 26.50 -2.24 5.80
N THR A 211 27.02 -3.07 4.90
CA THR A 211 26.73 -2.97 3.47
C THR A 211 25.26 -3.27 3.16
N LEU A 212 24.68 -4.30 3.79
CA LEU A 212 23.26 -4.61 3.65
C LEU A 212 22.37 -3.48 4.16
N GLN A 213 22.72 -2.89 5.30
CA GLN A 213 22.00 -1.76 5.86
C GLN A 213 22.07 -0.53 4.95
N ALA A 214 23.25 -0.20 4.43
CA ALA A 214 23.43 0.92 3.51
C ALA A 214 22.62 0.72 2.21
N ALA A 215 22.63 -0.49 1.64
CA ALA A 215 21.83 -0.82 0.47
C ALA A 215 20.32 -0.67 0.75
N THR A 216 19.86 -1.15 1.90
CA THR A 216 18.46 -1.03 2.33
C THR A 216 18.06 0.44 2.53
N GLY A 217 18.94 1.24 3.14
CA GLY A 217 18.75 2.68 3.33
C GLY A 217 18.62 3.44 2.01
N ALA A 218 19.49 3.13 1.04
CA ALA A 218 19.43 3.73 -0.30
C ALA A 218 18.09 3.43 -1.01
N ILE A 219 17.60 2.18 -0.95
CA ILE A 219 16.31 1.80 -1.53
C ILE A 219 15.15 2.54 -0.85
N MET A 220 15.21 2.71 0.47
CA MET A 220 14.19 3.46 1.21
C MET A 220 14.17 4.94 0.86
N ILE A 221 15.33 5.59 0.78
CA ILE A 221 15.44 7.00 0.38
C ILE A 221 14.90 7.18 -1.04
N ALA A 222 15.26 6.31 -1.99
CA ALA A 222 14.74 6.35 -3.36
C ALA A 222 13.20 6.25 -3.38
N THR A 223 12.63 5.39 -2.54
CA THR A 223 11.17 5.23 -2.46
C THR A 223 10.48 6.46 -1.85
N VAL A 224 11.09 7.08 -0.84
CA VAL A 224 10.60 8.34 -0.27
C VAL A 224 10.56 9.43 -1.34
N VAL A 225 11.65 9.59 -2.10
CA VAL A 225 11.73 10.58 -3.19
C VAL A 225 10.67 10.30 -4.26
N PHE A 226 10.49 9.05 -4.67
CA PHE A 226 9.45 8.66 -5.63
C PHE A 226 8.04 9.02 -5.14
N VAL A 227 7.72 8.74 -3.88
CA VAL A 227 6.41 9.05 -3.30
C VAL A 227 6.17 10.55 -3.19
N LEU A 228 7.19 11.32 -2.80
CA LEU A 228 7.12 12.77 -2.74
C LEU A 228 6.94 13.38 -4.13
N GLY A 229 7.69 12.92 -5.13
CA GLY A 229 7.56 13.35 -6.52
C GLY A 229 6.15 13.09 -7.07
N ARG A 230 5.59 11.91 -6.79
CA ARG A 230 4.20 11.57 -7.18
C ARG A 230 3.15 12.44 -6.49
N ARG A 231 3.42 12.91 -5.26
CA ARG A 231 2.52 13.81 -4.54
C ARG A 231 2.62 15.25 -5.03
N ALA A 232 3.82 15.72 -5.39
CA ALA A 232 4.03 17.07 -5.91
C ALA A 232 3.51 17.25 -7.35
N ALA A 233 3.42 16.15 -8.12
CA ALA A 233 2.88 16.15 -9.48
C ALA A 233 1.34 16.04 -9.56
N ARG A 234 0.65 15.93 -8.41
CA ARG A 234 -0.82 15.99 -8.32
C ARG A 234 -1.23 17.40 -7.93
#